data_AF-A0AAE4VMB9-F1
#
_entry.id   AF-A0AAE4VMB9-F1
#
_cell.length_a   1.000
_cell.length_b   1.000
_cell.length_c   1.000
_cell.angle_alpha   90.00
_cell.angle_beta   90.00
_cell.angle_gamma   90.00
#
_symmetry.space_group_name_H-M   'P 1'
#
loop_
_entity.id
_entity.type
_entity.pdbx_description
1 polymer ?
#
loop_
_entity_poly.entity_id
_entity_poly.type
_entity_poly.pdbx_seq_one_letter_code
_entity_poly.pdbx_strand_id
1 'polypeptide(L)'
;MNCTQCGSSIDNGSTWCSNCGAKVEDNAQQPAAQFNQPVSQTQQFAVNTYQTQTNTTVLPNNVNNANNANNANNANNANNANNANNANFSNNSNVVSVKMSKKNKIILSIVGVLVIALGAAYYAIQNYVYSPEATMKRYVNALESGNFTEASKLVEWSPNDIQEGSRILLTNEVGKKAKNRIENPVITNVSFDSSVVSYKINGKETKMSLQVSYPKTEWLIFKSYKLYPRVKTMYVTVPNSVKKIKINGYLIDLPKYKKQINKESQFGYSEETENTRYSFPTYPGSYRVEASIDTPLLKVSDPKEVVVASSYGSAESAEFYIDASKKLEKKIINAVKKQIKQCVSASNGSAVPAKICAFGTSLRKRNLGLFTAYDYSYSDVKRSVDEYPKLMNLNVGSGSFFTDGFEETVTFRRKASNKDEWSDGKSIQRFHISGVFKIKGDDVNIKFENNTYQEQDY
;
A
#
# COMPACT_ATOMS: atom_id res chain seq x y z
N MET A 1 26.97 -27.80 -24.72
CA MET A 1 25.62 -27.18 -24.79
C MET A 1 25.71 -25.71 -24.41
N ASN A 2 24.77 -24.83 -24.78
CA ASN A 2 24.85 -23.39 -24.40
C ASN A 2 23.88 -23.07 -23.26
N CYS A 3 24.30 -22.21 -22.33
CA CYS A 3 23.46 -21.76 -21.23
C CYS A 3 22.26 -20.98 -21.77
N THR A 4 21.04 -21.39 -21.42
CA THR A 4 19.81 -20.70 -21.84
C THR A 4 19.65 -19.32 -21.22
N GLN A 5 20.36 -19.03 -20.13
CA GLN A 5 20.28 -17.76 -19.42
C GLN A 5 21.31 -16.71 -19.89
N CYS A 6 22.49 -17.12 -20.35
CA CYS A 6 23.56 -16.20 -20.74
C CYS A 6 24.26 -16.52 -22.07
N GLY A 7 23.86 -17.60 -22.76
CA GLY A 7 24.38 -18.00 -24.06
C GLY A 7 25.80 -18.59 -24.05
N SER A 8 26.47 -18.67 -22.90
CA SER A 8 27.84 -19.20 -22.80
C SER A 8 27.89 -20.72 -23.00
N SER A 9 28.98 -21.22 -23.61
CA SER A 9 29.21 -22.67 -23.74
C SER A 9 29.37 -23.32 -22.37
N ILE A 10 28.77 -24.50 -22.19
CA ILE A 10 28.80 -25.34 -20.99
C ILE A 10 29.36 -26.71 -21.37
N ASP A 11 30.29 -27.21 -20.55
CA ASP A 11 30.88 -28.54 -20.64
C ASP A 11 29.85 -29.63 -20.35
N ASN A 12 29.84 -30.69 -21.15
CA ASN A 12 28.87 -31.78 -21.02
C ASN A 12 28.94 -32.42 -19.61
N GLY A 13 27.78 -32.49 -18.93
CA GLY A 13 27.65 -33.02 -17.57
C GLY A 13 27.70 -31.97 -16.45
N SER A 14 27.87 -30.68 -16.77
CA SER A 14 27.89 -29.60 -15.77
C SER A 14 26.49 -29.28 -15.25
N THR A 15 26.28 -29.36 -13.93
CA THR A 15 24.98 -29.06 -13.29
C THR A 15 24.70 -27.55 -13.18
N TRP A 16 25.73 -26.70 -13.31
CA TRP A 16 25.65 -25.25 -13.18
C TRP A 16 26.55 -24.56 -14.22
N CYS A 17 26.11 -23.42 -14.74
CA CYS A 17 26.91 -22.59 -15.63
C CYS A 17 27.99 -21.85 -14.85
N SER A 18 29.25 -22.09 -15.16
CA SER A 18 30.41 -21.46 -14.53
C SER A 18 30.52 -19.95 -14.79
N ASN A 19 29.81 -19.41 -15.78
CA ASN A 19 29.89 -17.99 -16.13
C ASN A 19 28.81 -17.13 -15.43
N CYS A 20 27.60 -17.66 -15.21
CA CYS A 20 26.49 -16.90 -14.60
C CYS A 20 25.86 -17.57 -13.37
N GLY A 21 26.29 -18.79 -13.01
CA GLY A 21 25.77 -19.54 -11.87
C GLY A 21 24.39 -20.16 -12.07
N ALA A 22 23.81 -20.08 -13.27
CA ALA A 22 22.49 -20.66 -13.56
C ALA A 22 22.54 -22.20 -13.57
N LYS A 23 21.52 -22.86 -13.00
CA LYS A 23 21.40 -24.32 -13.02
C LYS A 23 21.06 -24.81 -14.43
N VAL A 24 21.69 -25.90 -14.86
CA VAL A 24 21.44 -26.53 -16.16
C VAL A 24 20.33 -27.58 -15.98
N GLU A 25 19.22 -27.42 -16.70
CA GLU A 25 18.09 -28.37 -16.66
C GLU A 25 18.25 -29.41 -17.78
N ASP A 26 18.40 -30.68 -17.40
CA ASP A 26 18.49 -31.80 -18.34
C ASP A 26 17.08 -32.14 -18.88
N ASN A 27 16.81 -31.81 -20.14
CA ASN A 27 15.59 -32.27 -20.82
C ASN A 27 15.79 -33.72 -21.30
N ALA A 28 15.46 -34.68 -20.45
CA ALA A 28 15.23 -36.07 -20.84
C ALA A 28 13.72 -36.33 -21.00
N GLN A 29 13.33 -36.75 -22.21
CA GLN A 29 11.96 -37.09 -22.63
C GLN A 29 11.25 -38.10 -21.70
N GLN A 30 9.97 -37.86 -21.42
CA GLN A 30 9.01 -38.92 -21.05
C GLN A 30 7.66 -38.75 -21.79
N PRO A 31 6.93 -39.85 -22.05
CA PRO A 31 5.94 -39.96 -23.13
C PRO A 31 4.50 -39.65 -22.71
N ALA A 32 3.67 -39.40 -23.73
CA ALA A 32 2.27 -39.01 -23.66
C ALA A 32 1.35 -40.02 -22.94
N ALA A 33 0.44 -39.49 -22.12
CA ALA A 33 -0.75 -40.20 -21.64
C ALA A 33 -2.01 -39.51 -22.15
N GLN A 34 -2.78 -40.25 -22.96
CA GLN A 34 -4.11 -39.90 -23.46
C GLN A 34 -5.14 -39.93 -22.33
N PHE A 35 -6.06 -38.97 -22.31
CA PHE A 35 -7.36 -39.15 -21.66
C PHE A 35 -8.49 -38.69 -22.59
N ASN A 36 -9.39 -39.64 -22.87
CA ASN A 36 -10.61 -39.50 -23.66
C ASN A 36 -11.65 -38.62 -22.94
N GLN A 37 -12.39 -37.85 -23.73
CA GLN A 37 -13.67 -37.25 -23.34
C GLN A 37 -14.84 -38.23 -23.55
N PRO A 38 -15.99 -37.94 -22.92
CA PRO A 38 -17.25 -38.07 -23.64
C PRO A 38 -18.02 -36.74 -23.69
N VAL A 39 -18.61 -36.53 -24.86
CA VAL A 39 -19.45 -35.41 -25.29
C VAL A 39 -20.86 -35.55 -24.70
N SER A 40 -21.49 -34.44 -24.34
CA SER A 40 -22.96 -34.30 -24.34
C SER A 40 -23.35 -32.86 -24.69
N GLN A 41 -24.20 -32.73 -25.71
CA GLN A 41 -24.77 -31.49 -26.24
C GLN A 41 -26.08 -31.12 -25.54
N THR A 42 -26.51 -29.86 -25.80
CA THR A 42 -27.81 -29.16 -25.58
C THR A 42 -27.68 -28.02 -24.56
N GLN A 43 -28.21 -26.81 -24.75
CA GLN A 43 -29.17 -26.25 -25.71
C GLN A 43 -28.99 -24.72 -25.71
N GLN A 44 -29.14 -24.09 -26.87
CA GLN A 44 -29.15 -22.63 -27.04
C GLN A 44 -30.48 -22.05 -26.54
N PHE A 45 -30.40 -21.00 -25.71
CA PHE A 45 -31.47 -20.02 -25.55
C PHE A 45 -30.93 -18.63 -25.87
N ALA A 46 -31.51 -18.04 -26.91
CA ALA A 46 -31.37 -16.62 -27.25
C ALA A 46 -32.17 -15.77 -26.27
N VAL A 47 -31.76 -14.50 -26.05
CA VAL A 47 -32.61 -13.29 -26.11
C VAL A 47 -31.74 -12.02 -25.91
N ASN A 48 -31.72 -11.24 -26.99
CA ASN A 48 -31.80 -9.78 -27.13
C ASN A 48 -30.90 -8.82 -26.33
N THR A 49 -29.92 -8.26 -27.05
CA THR A 49 -29.39 -6.91 -26.82
C THR A 49 -30.25 -5.87 -27.54
N TYR A 50 -30.75 -4.87 -26.81
CA TYR A 50 -31.34 -3.67 -27.40
C TYR A 50 -30.26 -2.83 -28.09
N GLN A 51 -30.44 -2.59 -29.39
CA GLN A 51 -29.74 -1.55 -30.13
C GLN A 51 -30.55 -0.25 -30.04
N THR A 52 -29.90 0.87 -29.72
CA THR A 52 -30.35 2.20 -30.11
C THR A 52 -29.42 2.73 -31.20
N GLN A 53 -30.03 3.06 -32.34
CA GLN A 53 -29.36 3.48 -33.56
C GLN A 53 -28.83 4.92 -33.46
N THR A 54 -27.68 5.06 -34.12
CA THR A 54 -26.99 6.26 -34.57
C THR A 54 -27.74 6.98 -35.70
N ASN A 55 -27.59 8.30 -35.77
CA ASN A 55 -27.66 9.04 -37.04
C ASN A 55 -26.40 9.90 -37.19
N THR A 56 -25.55 9.57 -38.16
CA THR A 56 -24.86 10.55 -39.02
C THR A 56 -24.17 9.81 -40.17
N THR A 57 -24.56 10.20 -41.37
CA THR A 57 -24.16 9.65 -42.66
C THR A 57 -22.75 10.06 -43.06
N VAL A 58 -21.99 9.04 -43.43
CA VAL A 58 -20.74 8.91 -44.20
C VAL A 58 -20.92 9.33 -45.67
N LEU A 59 -19.97 9.44 -46.62
CA LEU A 59 -18.56 9.03 -46.95
C LEU A 59 -18.20 9.85 -48.26
N PRO A 60 -17.09 9.65 -49.04
CA PRO A 60 -15.86 8.85 -48.89
C PRO A 60 -14.53 9.62 -49.11
N ASN A 61 -13.35 9.21 -48.59
CA ASN A 61 -12.39 8.15 -49.03
C ASN A 61 -11.93 8.29 -50.52
N ASN A 62 -10.68 8.16 -50.97
CA ASN A 62 -9.42 7.60 -50.46
C ASN A 62 -8.26 7.86 -51.50
N VAL A 63 -7.01 7.73 -51.04
CA VAL A 63 -5.72 7.31 -51.67
C VAL A 63 -5.12 7.87 -52.98
N ASN A 64 -3.81 8.16 -52.83
CA ASN A 64 -2.64 7.81 -53.64
C ASN A 64 -2.26 8.56 -54.95
N ASN A 65 -1.23 9.40 -54.79
CA ASN A 65 0.14 9.28 -55.31
C ASN A 65 0.43 9.27 -56.83
N ALA A 66 1.36 10.18 -57.17
CA ALA A 66 2.43 10.10 -58.17
C ALA A 66 2.18 10.53 -59.64
N ASN A 67 3.09 11.42 -60.05
CA ASN A 67 3.73 11.56 -61.36
C ASN A 67 3.15 12.50 -62.44
N ASN A 68 3.88 13.62 -62.57
CA ASN A 68 4.66 14.02 -63.76
C ASN A 68 3.97 14.77 -64.92
N ALA A 69 4.41 16.03 -65.05
CA ALA A 69 4.82 16.76 -66.26
C ALA A 69 3.84 17.14 -67.39
N ASN A 70 4.13 18.37 -67.87
CA ASN A 70 3.93 18.94 -69.21
C ASN A 70 2.52 19.44 -69.54
N ASN A 71 2.35 20.76 -69.61
CA ASN A 71 2.63 21.64 -70.75
C ASN A 71 1.43 21.71 -71.70
N ALA A 72 0.79 22.89 -71.77
CA ALA A 72 0.63 23.67 -73.00
C ALA A 72 -0.63 24.56 -72.93
N ASN A 73 -0.37 25.84 -73.19
CA ASN A 73 -1.08 26.66 -74.17
C ASN A 73 -2.53 27.16 -73.90
N ASN A 74 -2.57 28.47 -73.64
CA ASN A 74 -2.92 29.49 -74.65
C ASN A 74 -4.26 30.23 -74.48
N ALA A 75 -4.14 31.53 -74.79
CA ALA A 75 -5.13 32.48 -75.29
C ALA A 75 -6.07 33.08 -74.22
N ASN A 76 -5.84 34.36 -73.88
CA ASN A 76 -6.46 35.56 -74.50
C ASN A 76 -7.72 35.94 -73.69
N ASN A 77 -8.08 37.19 -73.41
CA ASN A 77 -7.60 38.53 -73.72
C ASN A 77 -8.47 39.47 -72.85
N ALA A 78 -8.01 40.72 -72.73
CA ALA A 78 -8.79 41.95 -72.56
C ALA A 78 -8.89 42.57 -71.16
N ASN A 79 -8.04 43.60 -71.01
CA ASN A 79 -8.42 44.99 -70.71
C ASN A 79 -9.12 45.30 -69.38
N ASN A 80 -8.44 46.04 -68.50
CA ASN A 80 -8.72 47.47 -68.36
C ASN A 80 -7.55 48.19 -67.69
N ALA A 81 -7.38 49.45 -68.09
CA ALA A 81 -6.24 50.32 -67.89
C ALA A 81 -6.34 51.19 -66.62
N ASN A 82 -5.22 51.86 -66.36
CA ASN A 82 -5.04 53.11 -65.60
C ASN A 82 -4.91 53.03 -64.08
N ASN A 83 -3.65 53.07 -63.62
CA ASN A 83 -3.16 54.27 -62.92
C ASN A 83 -1.63 54.35 -63.04
N ALA A 84 -1.15 55.41 -63.69
CA ALA A 84 0.26 55.73 -63.80
C ALA A 84 0.66 56.65 -62.65
N ASN A 85 1.69 56.27 -61.90
CA ASN A 85 2.58 57.21 -61.22
C ASN A 85 3.99 56.62 -61.24
N ASN A 86 4.78 57.15 -62.16
CA ASN A 86 6.19 56.88 -62.36
C ASN A 86 7.00 57.78 -61.41
N ALA A 87 7.77 57.19 -60.51
CA ALA A 87 8.93 57.81 -59.91
C ALA A 87 10.14 56.88 -60.13
N ASN A 88 10.96 57.24 -61.12
CA ASN A 88 12.25 56.65 -61.42
C ASN A 88 13.17 56.68 -60.19
N PHE A 89 13.53 55.51 -59.67
CA PHE A 89 14.78 55.31 -58.93
C PHE A 89 15.65 54.31 -59.68
N SER A 90 16.72 54.83 -60.27
CA SER A 90 17.80 54.08 -60.89
C SER A 90 18.53 53.25 -59.83
N ASN A 91 18.33 51.94 -59.82
CA ASN A 91 19.11 51.02 -58.98
C ASN A 91 20.38 50.62 -59.71
N ASN A 92 21.46 51.34 -59.43
CA ASN A 92 22.82 50.89 -59.69
C ASN A 92 23.21 49.89 -58.59
N SER A 93 23.14 48.59 -58.87
CA SER A 93 23.70 47.53 -58.02
C SER A 93 24.81 46.83 -58.78
N ASN A 94 26.01 47.42 -58.74
CA ASN A 94 27.25 46.71 -59.05
C ASN A 94 27.44 45.61 -57.99
N VAL A 95 27.06 44.38 -58.32
CA VAL A 95 27.44 43.20 -57.53
C VAL A 95 28.94 42.97 -57.74
N VAL A 96 29.75 43.51 -56.84
CA VAL A 96 31.18 43.17 -56.76
C VAL A 96 31.27 41.69 -56.38
N SER A 97 31.59 40.85 -57.36
CA SER A 97 31.93 39.45 -57.10
C SER A 97 33.26 39.40 -56.33
N VAL A 98 33.16 39.30 -55.00
CA VAL A 98 34.35 39.09 -54.16
C VAL A 98 34.91 37.71 -54.48
N LYS A 99 36.05 37.68 -55.18
CA LYS A 99 36.78 36.45 -55.52
C LYS A 99 37.33 35.85 -54.22
N MET A 100 36.56 34.97 -53.57
CA MET A 100 36.97 34.31 -52.32
C MET A 100 38.27 33.53 -52.49
N SER A 101 39.24 33.78 -51.60
CA SER A 101 40.52 33.07 -51.56
C SER A 101 40.29 31.57 -51.32
N LYS A 102 41.19 30.71 -51.83
CA LYS A 102 41.10 29.25 -51.65
C LYS A 102 41.01 28.83 -50.16
N LYS A 103 41.62 29.60 -49.26
CA LYS A 103 41.55 29.39 -47.80
C LYS A 103 40.14 29.65 -47.24
N ASN A 104 39.46 30.69 -47.73
CA ASN A 104 38.09 31.00 -47.31
C ASN A 104 37.08 29.95 -47.82
N LYS A 105 37.31 29.34 -48.99
CA LYS A 105 36.47 28.24 -49.51
C LYS A 105 36.59 26.96 -48.68
N ILE A 106 37.79 26.63 -48.21
CA ILE A 106 38.03 25.47 -47.34
C ILE A 106 37.37 25.70 -45.97
N ILE A 107 37.53 26.89 -45.39
CA ILE A 107 36.87 27.25 -44.13
C ILE A 107 35.34 27.19 -44.28
N LEU A 108 34.77 27.73 -45.37
CA LEU A 108 33.32 27.67 -45.62
C LEU A 108 32.81 26.22 -45.80
N SER A 109 33.61 25.37 -46.45
CA SER A 109 33.29 23.94 -46.60
C SER A 109 33.34 23.19 -45.28
N ILE A 110 34.36 23.43 -44.45
CA ILE A 110 34.48 22.84 -43.11
C ILE A 110 33.31 23.29 -42.23
N VAL A 111 33.00 24.59 -42.24
CA VAL A 111 31.85 25.15 -41.51
C VAL A 111 30.55 24.55 -42.00
N GLY A 112 30.37 24.38 -43.32
CA GLY A 112 29.19 23.73 -43.90
C GLY A 112 29.00 22.29 -43.42
N VAL A 113 30.07 21.48 -43.41
CA VAL A 113 30.02 20.10 -42.90
C VAL A 113 29.70 20.06 -41.40
N LEU A 114 30.30 20.96 -40.61
CA LEU A 114 30.03 21.09 -39.18
C LEU A 114 28.56 21.44 -38.89
N VAL A 115 27.98 22.39 -39.63
CA VAL A 115 26.57 22.78 -39.46
C VAL A 115 25.63 21.62 -39.80
N ILE A 116 25.91 20.84 -40.84
CA ILE A 116 25.12 19.66 -41.19
C ILE A 116 25.22 18.59 -40.10
N ALA A 117 26.43 18.32 -39.59
CA ALA A 117 26.64 17.35 -38.51
C ALA A 117 25.90 17.77 -37.23
N LEU A 118 25.96 19.05 -36.86
CA LEU A 118 25.22 19.60 -35.72
C LEU A 118 23.70 19.55 -35.93
N GLY A 119 23.22 19.83 -37.14
CA GLY A 119 21.80 19.72 -37.49
C GLY A 119 21.28 18.28 -37.42
N ALA A 120 22.06 17.30 -37.90
CA ALA A 120 21.72 15.89 -37.81
C ALA A 120 21.73 15.39 -36.35
N ALA A 121 22.72 15.81 -35.56
CA ALA A 121 22.78 15.51 -34.13
C ALA A 121 21.58 16.12 -33.39
N TYR A 122 21.23 17.37 -33.67
CA TYR A 122 20.04 18.04 -33.12
C TYR A 122 18.76 17.26 -33.47
N TYR A 123 18.57 16.91 -34.74
CA TYR A 123 17.40 16.15 -35.20
C TYR A 123 17.28 14.80 -34.49
N ALA A 124 18.40 14.06 -34.39
CA ALA A 124 18.44 12.77 -33.70
C ALA A 124 18.08 12.91 -32.21
N ILE A 125 18.70 13.86 -31.50
CA ILE A 125 18.45 14.09 -30.08
C ILE A 125 16.98 14.52 -29.84
N GLN A 126 16.47 15.45 -30.65
CA GLN A 126 15.09 15.94 -30.54
C GLN A 126 14.06 14.82 -30.77
N ASN A 127 14.30 13.92 -31.73
CA ASN A 127 13.33 12.88 -32.10
C ASN A 127 13.45 11.59 -31.27
N TYR A 128 14.64 11.21 -30.84
CA TYR A 128 14.86 9.95 -30.12
C TYR A 128 14.91 10.10 -28.61
N VAL A 129 15.28 11.27 -28.08
CA VAL A 129 15.44 11.48 -26.64
C VAL A 129 14.34 12.37 -26.07
N TYR A 130 14.03 13.45 -26.78
CA TYR A 130 13.11 14.48 -26.32
C TYR A 130 11.75 14.47 -27.02
N SER A 131 11.38 13.41 -27.75
CA SER A 131 10.05 13.32 -28.35
C SER A 131 8.99 12.86 -27.33
N PRO A 132 7.70 13.19 -27.55
CA PRO A 132 6.60 12.68 -26.74
C PRO A 132 6.61 11.15 -26.64
N GLU A 133 6.83 10.47 -27.77
CA GLU A 133 6.89 9.01 -27.85
C GLU A 133 8.05 8.42 -27.05
N ALA A 134 9.24 9.03 -27.14
CA ALA A 134 10.40 8.62 -26.35
C ALA A 134 10.15 8.76 -24.85
N THR A 135 9.55 9.88 -24.42
CA THR A 135 9.16 10.11 -23.01
C THR A 135 8.17 9.04 -22.53
N MET A 136 7.14 8.72 -23.31
CA MET A 136 6.16 7.68 -22.95
C MET A 136 6.78 6.29 -22.86
N LYS A 137 7.61 5.90 -23.84
CA LYS A 137 8.32 4.61 -23.81
C LYS A 137 9.24 4.49 -22.60
N ARG A 138 10.03 5.53 -22.30
CA ARG A 138 10.91 5.56 -21.13
C ARG A 138 10.12 5.44 -19.83
N TYR A 139 8.99 6.14 -19.73
CA TYR A 139 8.12 6.07 -18.56
C TYR A 139 7.55 4.66 -18.35
N VAL A 140 7.00 4.05 -19.40
CA VAL A 140 6.46 2.69 -19.35
C VAL A 140 7.53 1.67 -18.99
N ASN A 141 8.70 1.73 -19.62
CA ASN A 141 9.83 0.84 -19.31
C ASN A 141 10.32 1.02 -17.86
N ALA A 142 10.30 2.25 -17.35
CA ALA A 142 10.65 2.55 -15.98
C ALA A 142 9.64 1.94 -14.98
N LEU A 143 8.35 1.94 -15.30
CA LEU A 143 7.33 1.28 -14.49
C LEU A 143 7.50 -0.25 -14.50
N GLU A 144 7.70 -0.85 -15.67
CA GLU A 144 7.89 -2.30 -15.83
C GLU A 144 9.13 -2.80 -15.06
N SER A 145 10.24 -2.09 -15.19
CA SER A 145 11.50 -2.41 -14.51
C SER A 145 11.52 -2.04 -13.01
N GLY A 146 10.50 -1.36 -12.50
CA GLY A 146 10.46 -0.86 -11.11
C GLY A 146 11.40 0.32 -10.85
N ASN A 147 11.89 0.99 -11.90
CA ASN A 147 12.69 2.21 -11.83
C ASN A 147 11.80 3.46 -11.61
N PHE A 148 11.06 3.47 -10.49
CA PHE A 148 10.09 4.52 -10.18
C PHE A 148 10.71 5.92 -10.02
N THR A 149 11.99 6.02 -9.66
CA THR A 149 12.69 7.30 -9.64
C THR A 149 12.81 7.86 -11.05
N GLU A 150 13.10 7.03 -12.05
CA GLU A 150 13.12 7.46 -13.46
C GLU A 150 11.72 7.82 -13.94
N ALA A 151 10.72 6.98 -13.66
CA ALA A 151 9.33 7.27 -14.00
C ALA A 151 8.89 8.63 -13.41
N SER A 152 9.25 8.92 -12.16
CA SER A 152 8.91 10.16 -11.48
C SER A 152 9.62 11.39 -12.05
N LYS A 153 10.83 11.26 -12.60
CA LYS A 153 11.53 12.38 -13.26
C LYS A 153 10.83 12.82 -14.55
N LEU A 154 10.19 11.88 -15.24
CA LEU A 154 9.47 12.09 -16.49
C LEU A 154 8.06 12.68 -16.27
N VAL A 155 7.63 12.86 -15.02
CA VAL A 155 6.33 13.42 -14.68
C VAL A 155 6.45 14.91 -14.33
N GLU A 156 5.50 15.70 -14.82
CA GLU A 156 5.30 17.08 -14.41
C GLU A 156 4.44 17.11 -13.15
N TRP A 157 5.08 17.36 -12.02
CA TRP A 157 4.38 17.39 -10.75
C TRP A 157 3.89 18.79 -10.41
N SER A 158 2.59 18.91 -10.19
CA SER A 158 1.97 20.10 -9.59
C SER A 158 1.91 19.93 -8.07
N PRO A 159 2.48 20.87 -7.27
CA PRO A 159 2.37 20.80 -5.81
C PRO A 159 0.93 20.96 -5.31
N ASN A 160 0.05 21.54 -6.12
CA ASN A 160 -1.38 21.66 -5.82
C ASN A 160 -2.11 20.31 -5.95
N ASP A 161 -1.60 19.40 -6.79
CA ASP A 161 -2.22 18.10 -7.03
C ASP A 161 -1.59 17.02 -6.14
N ILE A 162 -0.26 16.95 -6.15
CA ILE A 162 0.52 15.92 -5.44
C ILE A 162 1.70 16.59 -4.78
N GLN A 163 1.65 16.78 -3.47
CA GLN A 163 2.74 17.37 -2.68
C GLN A 163 4.00 16.51 -2.74
N GLU A 164 5.18 17.15 -2.79
CA GLU A 164 6.47 16.45 -2.84
C GLU A 164 6.63 15.45 -1.68
N GLY A 165 6.23 15.87 -0.47
CA GLY A 165 6.28 15.02 0.72
C GLY A 165 5.43 13.74 0.64
N SER A 166 4.40 13.69 -0.20
CA SER A 166 3.57 12.49 -0.37
C SER A 166 4.18 11.44 -1.31
N ARG A 167 5.19 11.81 -2.10
CA ARG A 167 5.74 10.97 -3.20
C ARG A 167 6.77 9.94 -2.74
N ILE A 168 6.83 9.65 -1.44
CA ILE A 168 7.85 8.78 -0.83
C ILE A 168 7.87 7.34 -1.39
N LEU A 169 6.76 6.87 -1.96
CA LEU A 169 6.65 5.54 -2.57
C LEU A 169 7.03 5.51 -4.06
N LEU A 170 7.24 6.67 -4.69
CA LEU A 170 7.53 6.80 -6.11
C LEU A 170 9.04 6.73 -6.38
N THR A 171 9.72 5.83 -5.68
CA THR A 171 11.18 5.71 -5.66
C THR A 171 11.63 4.28 -5.99
N ASN A 172 12.87 4.15 -6.45
CA ASN A 172 13.46 2.84 -6.79
C ASN A 172 13.55 1.88 -5.59
N GLU A 173 13.66 2.41 -4.37
CA GLU A 173 13.73 1.60 -3.15
C GLU A 173 12.45 0.78 -2.96
N VAL A 174 11.30 1.36 -3.31
CA VAL A 174 10.00 0.71 -3.26
C VAL A 174 9.73 -0.05 -4.56
N GLY A 175 9.99 0.55 -5.72
CA GLY A 175 9.65 -0.01 -7.03
C GLY A 175 10.37 -1.30 -7.37
N LYS A 176 11.66 -1.42 -7.04
CA LYS A 176 12.42 -2.67 -7.29
C LYS A 176 11.91 -3.85 -6.47
N LYS A 177 11.29 -3.60 -5.32
CA LYS A 177 10.75 -4.61 -4.41
C LYS A 177 9.25 -4.85 -4.60
N ALA A 178 8.55 -3.98 -5.34
CA ALA A 178 7.16 -4.20 -5.72
C ALA A 178 7.05 -5.44 -6.59
N LYS A 179 6.12 -6.33 -6.23
CA LYS A 179 5.78 -7.52 -7.01
C LYS A 179 4.70 -7.19 -8.03
N ASN A 180 4.46 -8.08 -8.99
CA ASN A 180 3.37 -7.97 -9.97
C ASN A 180 3.24 -6.56 -10.54
N ARG A 181 4.36 -5.98 -10.96
CA ARG A 181 4.40 -4.68 -11.65
C ARG A 181 3.66 -4.79 -12.98
N ILE A 182 3.61 -3.70 -13.73
CA ILE A 182 3.08 -3.79 -15.09
C ILE A 182 3.91 -4.81 -15.90
N GLU A 183 3.22 -5.67 -16.62
CA GLU A 183 3.79 -6.72 -17.45
C GLU A 183 3.31 -6.59 -18.89
N ASN A 184 4.21 -6.86 -19.84
CA ASN A 184 3.93 -6.85 -21.28
C ASN A 184 3.22 -5.57 -21.76
N PRO A 185 3.75 -4.37 -21.42
CA PRO A 185 3.07 -3.14 -21.79
C PRO A 185 3.08 -2.92 -23.30
N VAL A 186 1.91 -2.62 -23.86
CA VAL A 186 1.72 -2.28 -25.27
C VAL A 186 1.14 -0.88 -25.37
N ILE A 187 1.88 0.02 -26.01
CA ILE A 187 1.44 1.39 -26.27
C ILE A 187 0.61 1.38 -27.57
N THR A 188 -0.64 1.81 -27.47
CA THR A 188 -1.63 1.87 -28.56
C THR A 188 -2.29 3.25 -28.60
N ASN A 189 -3.01 3.55 -29.69
CA ASN A 189 -3.74 4.81 -29.88
C ASN A 189 -2.85 6.05 -29.64
N VAL A 190 -1.69 6.07 -30.29
CA VAL A 190 -0.73 7.17 -30.17
C VAL A 190 -1.26 8.38 -30.93
N SER A 191 -1.75 9.39 -30.21
CA SER A 191 -1.85 10.76 -30.70
C SER A 191 -0.59 11.53 -30.32
N PHE A 192 -0.43 12.75 -30.85
CA PHE A 192 0.71 13.61 -30.52
C PHE A 192 0.83 13.89 -29.00
N ASP A 193 -0.30 13.96 -28.31
CA ASP A 193 -0.45 14.43 -26.93
C ASP A 193 -0.97 13.36 -25.94
N SER A 194 -1.40 12.19 -26.43
CA SER A 194 -1.96 11.14 -25.60
C SER A 194 -1.69 9.73 -26.15
N SER A 195 -1.68 8.74 -25.27
CA SER A 195 -1.58 7.33 -25.66
C SER A 195 -2.27 6.44 -24.64
N VAL A 196 -2.68 5.25 -25.07
CA VAL A 196 -3.24 4.22 -24.18
C VAL A 196 -2.25 3.08 -24.07
N VAL A 197 -1.81 2.79 -22.85
CA VAL A 197 -0.96 1.65 -22.54
C VAL A 197 -1.82 0.52 -22.00
N SER A 198 -1.85 -0.60 -22.71
CA SER A 198 -2.44 -1.86 -22.22
C SER A 198 -1.34 -2.68 -21.56
N TYR A 199 -1.60 -3.30 -20.42
CA TYR A 199 -0.62 -4.08 -19.66
C TYR A 199 -1.32 -5.04 -18.71
N LYS A 200 -0.58 -6.01 -18.17
CA LYS A 200 -1.08 -6.94 -17.15
C LYS A 200 -0.58 -6.56 -15.77
N ILE A 201 -1.43 -6.73 -14.77
CA ILE A 201 -1.04 -6.83 -13.36
C ILE A 201 -1.61 -8.10 -12.80
N ASN A 202 -0.76 -8.94 -12.22
CA ASN A 202 -1.17 -10.23 -11.65
C ASN A 202 -1.99 -11.07 -12.66
N GLY A 203 -1.52 -11.11 -13.92
CA GLY A 203 -2.18 -11.80 -15.03
C GLY A 203 -3.45 -11.13 -15.60
N LYS A 204 -3.99 -10.08 -14.95
CA LYS A 204 -5.20 -9.39 -15.40
C LYS A 204 -4.85 -8.19 -16.29
N GLU A 205 -5.42 -8.19 -17.49
CA GLU A 205 -5.32 -7.07 -18.44
C GLU A 205 -5.96 -5.80 -17.89
N THR A 206 -5.27 -4.67 -18.04
CA THR A 206 -5.75 -3.34 -17.67
C THR A 206 -5.14 -2.26 -18.58
N LYS A 207 -5.64 -1.03 -18.46
CA LYS A 207 -5.23 0.09 -19.33
C LYS A 207 -4.91 1.35 -18.53
N MET A 208 -3.91 2.11 -18.94
CA MET A 208 -3.66 3.48 -18.46
C MET A 208 -3.58 4.46 -19.62
N SER A 209 -4.16 5.64 -19.45
CA SER A 209 -4.03 6.72 -20.43
C SER A 209 -2.86 7.60 -20.02
N LEU A 210 -1.89 7.80 -20.91
CA LEU A 210 -0.81 8.76 -20.76
C LEU A 210 -1.18 10.04 -21.49
N GLN A 211 -0.84 11.18 -20.89
CA GLN A 211 -1.00 12.49 -21.49
C GLN A 211 0.30 13.26 -21.30
N VAL A 212 0.74 13.89 -22.37
CA VAL A 212 1.99 14.63 -22.43
C VAL A 212 1.70 16.09 -22.09
N SER A 213 2.56 16.72 -21.29
CA SER A 213 2.44 18.13 -20.96
C SER A 213 3.00 19.03 -22.07
N TYR A 214 2.72 20.33 -21.98
CA TYR A 214 3.25 21.31 -22.92
C TYR A 214 4.79 21.32 -22.91
N PRO A 215 5.45 21.36 -24.08
CA PRO A 215 6.89 21.24 -24.14
C PRO A 215 7.60 22.43 -23.49
N LYS A 216 8.62 22.14 -22.69
CA LYS A 216 9.52 23.14 -22.11
C LYS A 216 10.84 23.11 -22.87
N THR A 217 11.40 24.30 -23.12
CA THR A 217 12.70 24.41 -23.77
C THR A 217 13.81 24.01 -22.78
N GLU A 218 14.53 22.93 -23.08
CA GLU A 218 15.75 22.52 -22.38
C GLU A 218 16.99 22.85 -23.23
N TRP A 219 18.09 23.20 -22.54
CA TRP A 219 19.36 23.59 -23.19
C TRP A 219 19.21 24.65 -24.29
N LEU A 220 18.24 25.55 -24.14
CA LEU A 220 17.89 26.64 -25.07
C LEU A 220 17.34 26.23 -26.46
N ILE A 221 17.54 24.97 -26.89
CA ILE A 221 17.19 24.54 -28.25
C ILE A 221 16.26 23.33 -28.30
N PHE A 222 16.23 22.46 -27.28
CA PHE A 222 15.45 21.23 -27.33
C PHE A 222 14.07 21.42 -26.71
N LYS A 223 13.04 20.91 -27.37
CA LYS A 223 11.69 20.83 -26.79
C LYS A 223 11.59 19.52 -26.02
N SER A 224 11.61 19.61 -24.69
CA SER A 224 11.44 18.48 -23.77
C SER A 224 9.99 18.34 -23.33
N TYR A 225 9.55 17.11 -23.13
CA TYR A 225 8.18 16.80 -22.72
C TYR A 225 8.18 15.99 -21.43
N LYS A 226 7.17 16.23 -20.60
CA LYS A 226 6.87 15.43 -19.42
C LYS A 226 5.46 14.85 -19.53
N LEU A 227 5.10 13.97 -18.61
CA LEU A 227 3.77 13.39 -18.51
C LEU A 227 3.00 14.01 -17.35
N TYR A 228 1.69 14.14 -17.50
CA TYR A 228 0.82 14.38 -16.36
C TYR A 228 0.82 13.16 -15.43
N PRO A 229 0.75 13.35 -14.08
CA PRO A 229 0.85 12.25 -13.14
C PRO A 229 -0.20 11.15 -13.36
N ARG A 230 0.25 9.89 -13.42
CA ARG A 230 -0.61 8.69 -13.49
C ARG A 230 -0.32 7.76 -12.32
N VAL A 231 -0.71 8.22 -11.14
CA VAL A 231 -0.65 7.46 -9.89
C VAL A 231 -2.05 7.14 -9.39
N LYS A 232 -2.14 6.14 -8.52
CA LYS A 232 -3.36 5.78 -7.79
C LYS A 232 -3.15 5.95 -6.29
N THR A 233 -4.25 6.02 -5.57
CA THR A 233 -4.22 6.11 -4.11
C THR A 233 -4.23 4.71 -3.53
N MET A 234 -3.19 4.38 -2.77
CA MET A 234 -3.18 3.24 -1.87
C MET A 234 -3.54 3.72 -0.47
N TYR A 235 -4.57 3.12 0.13
CA TYR A 235 -4.99 3.46 1.48
C TYR A 235 -4.33 2.55 2.51
N VAL A 236 -3.81 3.13 3.58
CA VAL A 236 -3.31 2.38 4.74
C VAL A 236 -3.93 2.96 6.00
N THR A 237 -4.76 2.18 6.67
CA THR A 237 -5.37 2.53 7.96
C THR A 237 -4.63 1.81 9.07
N VAL A 238 -4.12 2.56 10.04
CA VAL A 238 -3.43 2.00 11.22
C VAL A 238 -4.00 2.58 12.51
N PRO A 239 -3.97 1.83 13.63
CA PRO A 239 -4.33 2.36 14.93
C PRO A 239 -3.41 3.51 15.34
N ASN A 240 -3.92 4.49 16.08
CA ASN A 240 -3.19 5.72 16.43
C ASN A 240 -1.90 5.48 17.26
N SER A 241 -1.75 4.30 17.87
CA SER A 241 -0.55 3.88 18.59
C SER A 241 0.58 3.35 17.69
N VAL A 242 0.29 3.01 16.42
CA VAL A 242 1.29 2.62 15.42
C VAL A 242 1.99 3.87 14.89
N LYS A 243 3.32 3.92 15.04
CA LYS A 243 4.14 5.06 14.62
C LYS A 243 4.97 4.78 13.38
N LYS A 244 5.10 3.51 12.99
CA LYS A 244 5.97 3.08 11.90
C LYS A 244 5.29 2.01 11.07
N ILE A 245 5.35 2.17 9.75
CA ILE A 245 4.97 1.14 8.79
C ILE A 245 6.14 0.87 7.84
N LYS A 246 6.15 -0.30 7.21
CA LYS A 246 7.02 -0.62 6.08
C LYS A 246 6.18 -0.94 4.87
N ILE A 247 6.55 -0.38 3.72
CA ILE A 247 5.91 -0.68 2.44
C ILE A 247 7.00 -1.19 1.51
N ASN A 248 6.90 -2.46 1.10
CA ASN A 248 7.98 -3.17 0.39
C ASN A 248 9.35 -3.00 1.07
N GLY A 249 9.37 -3.02 2.41
CA GLY A 249 10.57 -2.82 3.21
C GLY A 249 11.08 -1.38 3.33
N TYR A 250 10.46 -0.40 2.69
CA TYR A 250 10.74 1.02 2.92
C TYR A 250 10.07 1.47 4.21
N LEU A 251 10.87 1.93 5.19
CA LEU A 251 10.39 2.32 6.52
C LEU A 251 9.83 3.75 6.50
N ILE A 252 8.62 3.92 7.00
CA ILE A 252 7.92 5.21 7.08
C ILE A 252 7.67 5.52 8.55
N ASP A 253 8.27 6.61 9.02
CA ASP A 253 7.97 7.22 10.32
C ASP A 253 6.73 8.10 10.15
N LEU A 254 5.58 7.60 10.62
CA LEU A 254 4.28 8.21 10.41
C LEU A 254 4.15 9.61 11.04
N PRO A 255 4.64 9.86 12.28
CA PRO A 255 4.73 11.21 12.83
C PRO A 255 5.53 12.20 11.97
N LYS A 256 6.65 11.77 11.38
CA LYS A 256 7.42 12.63 10.47
C LYS A 256 6.70 12.82 9.15
N TYR A 257 6.13 11.76 8.59
CA TYR A 257 5.39 11.80 7.33
C TYR A 257 4.19 12.76 7.42
N LYS A 258 3.41 12.70 8.51
CA LYS A 258 2.28 13.63 8.78
C LYS A 258 2.66 15.11 8.66
N LYS A 259 3.91 15.49 8.97
CA LYS A 259 4.39 16.89 8.86
C LYS A 259 4.70 17.32 7.43
N GLN A 260 4.80 16.38 6.50
CA GLN A 260 5.19 16.61 5.11
C GLN A 260 3.98 16.61 4.16
N ILE A 261 2.79 16.27 4.67
CA ILE A 261 1.57 16.14 3.88
C ILE A 261 0.39 16.85 4.54
N ASN A 262 -0.57 17.31 3.73
CA ASN A 262 -1.76 17.99 4.22
C ASN A 262 -2.85 17.01 4.68
N LYS A 263 -3.48 17.30 5.82
CA LYS A 263 -4.67 16.61 6.31
C LYS A 263 -5.83 16.78 5.32
N GLU A 264 -6.65 15.74 5.15
CA GLU A 264 -7.83 15.70 4.25
C GLU A 264 -7.56 16.02 2.77
N SER A 265 -6.31 15.92 2.30
CA SER A 265 -5.99 16.02 0.87
C SER A 265 -6.04 14.64 0.18
N GLN A 266 -6.16 14.62 -1.16
CA GLN A 266 -6.23 13.37 -1.96
C GLN A 266 -5.11 12.38 -1.62
N PHE A 267 -3.91 12.90 -1.37
CA PHE A 267 -2.70 12.14 -0.99
C PHE A 267 -2.21 12.52 0.41
N GLY A 268 -3.16 12.82 1.29
CA GLY A 268 -2.97 13.25 2.66
C GLY A 268 -3.19 12.14 3.68
N TYR A 269 -3.76 12.55 4.81
CA TYR A 269 -4.22 11.64 5.86
C TYR A 269 -5.54 12.16 6.45
N SER A 270 -6.34 11.23 6.99
CA SER A 270 -7.53 11.52 7.78
C SER A 270 -7.40 10.83 9.14
N GLU A 271 -7.85 11.50 10.20
CA GLU A 271 -7.76 10.99 11.57
C GLU A 271 -9.15 10.70 12.12
N GLU A 272 -9.32 9.49 12.63
CA GLU A 272 -10.47 9.07 13.41
C GLU A 272 -10.07 8.89 14.89
N THR A 273 -11.03 8.61 15.75
CA THR A 273 -10.81 8.48 17.20
C THR A 273 -9.73 7.45 17.54
N GLU A 274 -9.75 6.29 16.86
CA GLU A 274 -8.87 5.16 17.18
C GLU A 274 -7.82 4.87 16.10
N ASN A 275 -8.02 5.37 14.89
CA ASN A 275 -7.19 5.06 13.74
C ASN A 275 -6.83 6.33 12.93
N THR A 276 -5.81 6.22 12.10
CA THR A 276 -5.47 7.19 11.06
C THR A 276 -5.39 6.48 9.73
N ARG A 277 -6.04 7.02 8.70
CA ARG A 277 -5.91 6.57 7.31
C ARG A 277 -4.92 7.47 6.57
N TYR A 278 -3.97 6.84 5.89
CA TYR A 278 -2.98 7.50 5.02
C TYR A 278 -3.27 7.17 3.56
N SER A 279 -3.11 8.17 2.70
CA SER A 279 -3.34 8.08 1.26
C SER A 279 -2.02 8.24 0.52
N PHE A 280 -1.48 7.17 -0.03
CA PHE A 280 -0.19 7.21 -0.73
C PHE A 280 -0.37 7.24 -2.26
N PRO A 281 0.24 8.19 -2.98
CA PRO A 281 0.35 8.11 -4.43
C PRO A 281 1.28 6.95 -4.78
N THR A 282 0.79 6.05 -5.60
CA THR A 282 1.47 4.79 -5.95
C THR A 282 1.38 4.53 -7.44
N TYR A 283 2.45 3.96 -7.99
CA TYR A 283 2.41 3.40 -9.33
C TYR A 283 1.74 2.01 -9.30
N PRO A 284 1.30 1.50 -10.46
CA PRO A 284 0.68 0.19 -10.50
C PRO A 284 1.64 -0.94 -10.07
N GLY A 285 1.15 -1.86 -9.25
CA GLY A 285 1.91 -3.00 -8.73
C GLY A 285 1.34 -3.57 -7.41
N SER A 286 1.98 -4.61 -6.87
CA SER A 286 1.66 -5.16 -5.55
C SER A 286 2.61 -4.65 -4.47
N TYR A 287 2.04 -4.29 -3.33
CA TYR A 287 2.71 -3.66 -2.20
C TYR A 287 2.44 -4.44 -0.92
N ARG A 288 3.51 -4.97 -0.32
CA ARG A 288 3.48 -5.56 1.01
C ARG A 288 3.57 -4.45 2.05
N VAL A 289 2.52 -4.29 2.83
CA VAL A 289 2.41 -3.33 3.92
C VAL A 289 2.55 -4.06 5.26
N GLU A 290 3.42 -3.55 6.11
CA GLU A 290 3.67 -4.05 7.46
C GLU A 290 3.54 -2.89 8.44
N ALA A 291 2.85 -3.12 9.55
CA ALA A 291 2.78 -2.16 10.64
C ALA A 291 3.53 -2.69 11.86
N SER A 292 4.14 -1.79 12.63
CA SER A 292 4.93 -2.15 13.80
C SER A 292 4.62 -1.25 14.99
N ILE A 293 4.66 -1.85 16.17
CA ILE A 293 4.46 -1.16 17.44
C ILE A 293 5.69 -1.33 18.32
N ASP A 294 6.10 -0.24 18.97
CA ASP A 294 7.31 -0.19 19.80
C ASP A 294 7.00 -0.72 21.23
N THR A 295 6.37 -1.89 21.35
CA THR A 295 6.18 -2.61 22.63
C THR A 295 6.01 -4.11 22.38
N PRO A 296 6.65 -4.99 23.17
CA PRO A 296 6.47 -6.43 23.07
C PRO A 296 5.16 -6.91 23.72
N LEU A 297 4.37 -6.01 24.32
CA LEU A 297 3.11 -6.32 24.99
C LEU A 297 1.93 -6.39 24.03
N LEU A 298 2.04 -5.75 22.88
CA LEU A 298 1.00 -5.69 21.86
C LEU A 298 1.48 -6.35 20.58
N LYS A 299 0.53 -6.79 19.77
CA LYS A 299 0.78 -7.29 18.43
C LYS A 299 -0.05 -6.48 17.45
N VAL A 300 0.52 -6.19 16.30
CA VAL A 300 -0.24 -5.67 15.17
C VAL A 300 -0.62 -6.85 14.30
N SER A 301 -1.78 -6.78 13.65
CA SER A 301 -2.24 -7.77 12.70
C SER A 301 -1.21 -8.08 11.60
N ASP A 302 -1.34 -9.24 10.98
CA ASP A 302 -0.40 -9.70 9.96
C ASP A 302 -0.23 -8.72 8.79
N PRO A 303 0.96 -8.73 8.15
CA PRO A 303 1.23 -7.97 6.93
C PRO A 303 0.16 -8.19 5.85
N LYS A 304 -0.13 -7.13 5.09
CA LYS A 304 -1.13 -7.13 4.02
C LYS A 304 -0.46 -6.92 2.67
N GLU A 305 -0.95 -7.62 1.65
CA GLU A 305 -0.59 -7.35 0.25
C GLU A 305 -1.70 -6.50 -0.36
N VAL A 306 -1.34 -5.37 -0.97
CA VAL A 306 -2.26 -4.46 -1.65
C VAL A 306 -1.90 -4.40 -3.12
N VAL A 307 -2.84 -4.67 -4.00
CA VAL A 307 -2.68 -4.58 -5.46
C VAL A 307 -3.22 -3.25 -5.95
N VAL A 308 -2.34 -2.42 -6.48
CA VAL A 308 -2.69 -1.17 -7.11
C VAL A 308 -2.79 -1.39 -8.61
N ALA A 309 -4.01 -1.52 -9.12
CA ALA A 309 -4.31 -1.56 -10.56
C ALA A 309 -4.75 -0.18 -11.09
N SER A 310 -4.93 -0.03 -12.41
CA SER A 310 -5.46 1.22 -13.01
C SER A 310 -7.00 1.32 -13.00
N SER A 311 -7.52 2.25 -13.81
CA SER A 311 -8.62 3.20 -13.62
C SER A 311 -10.00 2.73 -13.14
N TYR A 312 -10.28 1.43 -13.06
CA TYR A 312 -11.62 0.92 -12.73
C TYR A 312 -11.52 -0.16 -11.63
N GLY A 313 -11.60 0.29 -10.38
CA GLY A 313 -11.60 -0.57 -9.20
C GLY A 313 -11.74 0.25 -7.92
N SER A 314 -12.40 -0.31 -6.91
CA SER A 314 -12.36 0.22 -5.55
C SER A 314 -10.91 0.29 -5.07
N ALA A 315 -10.55 1.36 -4.39
CA ALA A 315 -9.21 1.50 -3.88
C ALA A 315 -8.91 0.39 -2.86
N GLU A 316 -7.96 -0.48 -3.18
CA GLU A 316 -7.51 -1.50 -2.24
C GLU A 316 -6.85 -0.82 -1.04
N SER A 317 -7.18 -1.31 0.16
CA SER A 317 -6.74 -0.76 1.42
C SER A 317 -6.04 -1.82 2.26
N ALA A 318 -5.00 -1.40 2.98
CA ALA A 318 -4.45 -2.18 4.09
C ALA A 318 -4.99 -1.60 5.40
N GLU A 319 -5.72 -2.42 6.15
CA GLU A 319 -6.21 -2.05 7.47
C GLU A 319 -5.58 -2.95 8.53
N PHE A 320 -5.06 -2.32 9.58
CA PHE A 320 -4.37 -2.99 10.69
C PHE A 320 -5.13 -2.81 11.99
N TYR A 321 -5.11 -3.85 12.82
CA TYR A 321 -5.65 -3.86 14.17
C TYR A 321 -4.58 -4.26 15.18
N ILE A 322 -4.83 -4.02 16.47
CA ILE A 322 -3.94 -4.39 17.55
C ILE A 322 -4.59 -5.45 18.43
N ASP A 323 -3.82 -6.49 18.69
CA ASP A 323 -4.15 -7.57 19.60
C ASP A 323 -3.21 -7.62 20.80
N ALA A 324 -3.64 -8.35 21.83
CA ALA A 324 -2.80 -8.69 22.95
C ALA A 324 -1.68 -9.65 22.53
N SER A 325 -0.48 -9.44 23.11
CA SER A 325 0.56 -10.46 23.02
C SER A 325 0.43 -11.50 24.14
N LYS A 326 1.03 -12.67 23.92
CA LYS A 326 1.25 -13.67 24.99
C LYS A 326 2.01 -13.10 26.19
N LYS A 327 2.87 -12.09 26.00
CA LYS A 327 3.62 -11.44 27.08
C LYS A 327 2.68 -10.60 27.96
N LEU A 328 1.73 -9.89 27.35
CA LEU A 328 0.69 -9.13 28.07
C LEU A 328 -0.26 -10.06 28.82
N GLU A 329 -0.78 -11.09 28.15
CA GLU A 329 -1.62 -12.13 28.77
C GLU A 329 -0.93 -12.71 30.01
N LYS A 330 0.34 -13.10 29.88
CA LYS A 330 1.14 -13.64 30.99
C LYS A 330 1.31 -12.63 32.13
N LYS A 331 1.54 -11.35 31.84
CA LYS A 331 1.65 -10.31 32.87
C LYS A 331 0.33 -10.15 33.64
N ILE A 332 -0.79 -10.08 32.93
CA ILE A 332 -2.11 -9.93 33.55
C ILE A 332 -2.44 -11.15 34.41
N ILE A 333 -2.29 -12.36 33.86
CA ILE A 333 -2.65 -13.57 34.63
C ILE A 333 -1.73 -13.78 35.84
N ASN A 334 -0.46 -13.40 35.77
CA ASN A 334 0.42 -13.44 36.93
C ASN A 334 -0.01 -12.44 38.02
N ALA A 335 -0.50 -11.26 37.64
CA ALA A 335 -1.05 -10.30 38.60
C ALA A 335 -2.34 -10.82 39.24
N VAL A 336 -3.25 -11.43 38.46
CA VAL A 336 -4.44 -12.11 38.98
C VAL A 336 -4.06 -13.19 40.01
N LYS A 337 -3.13 -14.07 39.67
CA LYS A 337 -2.64 -15.12 40.58
C LYS A 337 -2.04 -14.54 41.86
N LYS A 338 -1.30 -13.42 41.76
CA LYS A 338 -0.75 -12.73 42.93
C LYS A 338 -1.86 -12.16 43.82
N GLN A 339 -2.88 -11.55 43.23
CA GLN A 339 -4.05 -11.04 43.95
C GLN A 339 -4.79 -12.16 44.70
N ILE A 340 -5.00 -13.31 44.03
CA ILE A 340 -5.60 -14.50 44.65
C ILE A 340 -4.78 -14.98 45.85
N LYS A 341 -3.45 -15.10 45.70
CA LYS A 341 -2.56 -15.52 46.80
C LYS A 341 -2.62 -14.56 47.98
N GLN A 342 -2.62 -13.25 47.72
CA GLN A 342 -2.74 -12.23 48.76
C GLN A 342 -4.06 -12.40 49.53
N CYS A 343 -5.16 -12.67 48.83
CA CYS A 343 -6.46 -12.88 49.46
C CYS A 343 -6.59 -14.14 50.28
N VAL A 344 -6.04 -15.24 49.77
CA VAL A 344 -5.97 -16.49 50.51
C VAL A 344 -5.10 -16.32 51.77
N SER A 345 -3.99 -15.59 51.69
CA SER A 345 -3.07 -15.39 52.84
C SER A 345 -3.57 -14.41 53.91
N ALA A 346 -4.48 -13.50 53.57
CA ALA A 346 -4.99 -12.48 54.49
C ALA A 346 -6.05 -13.02 55.49
N SER A 347 -6.22 -14.35 55.58
CA SER A 347 -7.39 -15.02 56.16
C SER A 347 -7.37 -15.27 57.67
N ASN A 348 -6.45 -14.70 58.44
CA ASN A 348 -6.37 -14.92 59.90
C ASN A 348 -7.52 -14.26 60.71
N GLY A 349 -8.68 -14.00 60.10
CA GLY A 349 -9.84 -13.37 60.72
C GLY A 349 -11.16 -13.64 59.97
N SER A 350 -12.30 -13.38 60.62
CA SER A 350 -13.64 -13.64 60.07
C SER A 350 -14.00 -12.74 58.88
N ALA A 351 -13.40 -11.56 58.76
CA ALA A 351 -13.63 -10.63 57.65
C ALA A 351 -12.39 -10.53 56.75
N VAL A 352 -12.58 -10.67 55.44
CA VAL A 352 -11.55 -10.29 54.45
C VAL A 352 -11.61 -8.78 54.28
N PRO A 353 -10.51 -8.04 54.48
CA PRO A 353 -10.51 -6.61 54.21
C PRO A 353 -10.81 -6.36 52.73
N ALA A 354 -11.96 -5.77 52.42
CA ALA A 354 -12.35 -5.40 51.04
C ALA A 354 -11.37 -4.43 50.36
N LYS A 355 -10.49 -3.78 51.15
CA LYS A 355 -9.38 -2.96 50.65
C LYS A 355 -8.19 -3.78 50.15
N ILE A 356 -8.04 -5.01 50.64
CA ILE A 356 -6.92 -5.90 50.30
C ILE A 356 -7.34 -6.90 49.22
N CYS A 357 -8.64 -7.20 49.13
CA CYS A 357 -9.17 -8.26 48.28
C CYS A 357 -10.26 -7.85 47.32
N ALA A 358 -10.06 -8.25 46.07
CA ALA A 358 -10.97 -8.03 44.96
C ALA A 358 -12.12 -9.06 44.91
N PHE A 359 -11.97 -10.16 45.64
CA PHE A 359 -12.96 -11.23 45.83
C PHE A 359 -12.82 -11.80 47.24
N GLY A 360 -13.81 -12.56 47.69
CA GLY A 360 -13.68 -13.32 48.93
C GLY A 360 -14.99 -13.45 49.68
N THR A 361 -15.23 -14.66 50.19
CA THR A 361 -16.40 -14.99 50.98
C THR A 361 -16.33 -14.27 52.33
N SER A 362 -17.28 -13.37 52.59
CA SER A 362 -17.38 -12.66 53.86
C SER A 362 -18.08 -13.52 54.91
N LEU A 363 -17.36 -13.92 55.96
CA LEU A 363 -17.97 -14.55 57.14
C LEU A 363 -18.42 -13.42 58.07
N ARG A 364 -19.69 -13.03 57.98
CA ARG A 364 -20.23 -11.90 58.75
C ARG A 364 -20.03 -12.14 60.26
N LYS A 365 -19.19 -11.31 60.89
CA LYS A 365 -19.07 -11.24 62.36
C LYS A 365 -19.80 -10.00 62.85
N ARG A 366 -20.77 -10.20 63.75
CA ARG A 366 -21.51 -9.23 64.58
C ARG A 366 -21.26 -7.75 64.24
N ASN A 367 -22.14 -7.13 63.44
CA ASN A 367 -22.64 -5.78 63.74
C ASN A 367 -23.90 -5.37 62.93
N LEU A 368 -24.94 -5.07 63.71
CA LEU A 368 -26.10 -4.19 63.49
C LEU A 368 -27.31 -4.68 62.67
N GLY A 369 -28.40 -5.00 63.39
CA GLY A 369 -29.77 -4.80 62.91
C GLY A 369 -30.77 -5.93 63.20
N LEU A 370 -31.38 -5.90 64.39
CA LEU A 370 -32.73 -6.36 64.81
C LEU A 370 -33.47 -7.60 64.23
N PHE A 371 -33.06 -8.31 63.16
CA PHE A 371 -33.95 -9.29 62.49
C PHE A 371 -33.31 -10.54 61.83
N THR A 372 -32.16 -11.08 62.27
CA THR A 372 -31.68 -12.40 61.77
C THR A 372 -31.35 -13.39 62.88
N ALA A 373 -31.90 -14.60 62.82
CA ALA A 373 -32.03 -15.52 63.95
C ALA A 373 -30.81 -16.40 64.30
N TYR A 374 -29.65 -16.27 63.64
CA TYR A 374 -28.44 -17.03 64.03
C TYR A 374 -27.14 -16.23 63.82
N ASP A 375 -26.57 -15.74 64.92
CA ASP A 375 -25.32 -15.00 64.97
C ASP A 375 -24.14 -15.94 65.25
N TYR A 376 -23.36 -16.29 64.22
CA TYR A 376 -22.21 -17.17 64.41
C TYR A 376 -20.93 -16.40 64.76
N SER A 377 -20.21 -16.89 65.77
CA SER A 377 -18.78 -16.58 65.98
C SER A 377 -17.93 -17.52 65.13
N TYR A 378 -16.90 -17.00 64.46
CA TYR A 378 -15.98 -17.77 63.61
C TYR A 378 -14.55 -17.76 64.13
N SER A 379 -13.86 -18.90 64.04
CA SER A 379 -12.43 -19.09 64.32
C SER A 379 -11.79 -20.06 63.30
N ASP A 380 -10.46 -20.21 63.33
CA ASP A 380 -9.69 -21.13 62.47
C ASP A 380 -10.01 -21.01 60.97
N VAL A 381 -10.24 -19.78 60.50
CA VAL A 381 -10.59 -19.50 59.10
C VAL A 381 -9.39 -19.77 58.20
N LYS A 382 -9.54 -20.74 57.30
CA LYS A 382 -8.56 -21.04 56.24
C LYS A 382 -9.24 -20.90 54.90
N ARG A 383 -8.52 -20.28 53.96
CA ARG A 383 -8.95 -20.08 52.58
C ARG A 383 -8.06 -20.89 51.65
N SER A 384 -8.63 -21.39 50.56
CA SER A 384 -7.90 -22.02 49.48
C SER A 384 -8.60 -21.80 48.15
N VAL A 385 -7.85 -21.94 47.07
CA VAL A 385 -8.35 -21.97 45.70
C VAL A 385 -7.76 -23.21 45.05
N ASP A 386 -8.62 -24.03 44.45
CA ASP A 386 -8.23 -25.35 43.95
C ASP A 386 -7.54 -25.24 42.57
N GLU A 387 -8.02 -24.33 41.72
CA GLU A 387 -7.39 -24.00 40.43
C GLU A 387 -7.38 -22.48 40.21
N TYR A 388 -6.29 -21.97 39.64
CA TYR A 388 -6.22 -20.57 39.25
C TYR A 388 -6.98 -20.34 37.95
N PRO A 389 -7.74 -19.24 37.84
CA PRO A 389 -8.51 -18.97 36.64
C PRO A 389 -7.61 -18.67 35.43
N LYS A 390 -8.19 -18.75 34.24
CA LYS A 390 -7.62 -18.37 32.95
C LYS A 390 -8.24 -17.05 32.49
N LEU A 391 -7.55 -16.36 31.58
CA LEU A 391 -8.12 -15.18 30.93
C LEU A 391 -9.18 -15.61 29.91
N MET A 392 -10.40 -15.11 30.07
CA MET A 392 -11.51 -15.33 29.13
C MET A 392 -11.60 -14.22 28.10
N ASN A 393 -11.46 -12.97 28.54
CA ASN A 393 -11.54 -11.81 27.67
C ASN A 393 -10.38 -10.85 28.01
N LEU A 394 -9.76 -10.32 26.96
CA LEU A 394 -8.73 -9.31 27.05
C LEU A 394 -8.93 -8.30 25.92
N ASN A 395 -9.44 -7.12 26.24
CA ASN A 395 -9.68 -6.05 25.28
C ASN A 395 -8.58 -5.00 25.40
N VAL A 396 -7.79 -4.86 24.33
CA VAL A 396 -6.68 -3.89 24.29
C VAL A 396 -7.17 -2.46 24.11
N GLY A 397 -8.25 -2.25 23.35
CA GLY A 397 -8.81 -0.92 23.08
C GLY A 397 -9.35 -0.24 24.33
N SER A 398 -10.17 -0.97 25.10
CA SER A 398 -10.68 -0.49 26.40
C SER A 398 -9.68 -0.67 27.55
N GLY A 399 -8.65 -1.49 27.36
CA GLY A 399 -7.72 -1.87 28.42
C GLY A 399 -8.42 -2.63 29.53
N SER A 400 -9.29 -3.58 29.22
CA SER A 400 -10.01 -4.38 30.22
C SER A 400 -9.77 -5.87 30.07
N PHE A 401 -9.92 -6.61 31.17
CA PHE A 401 -9.82 -8.07 31.16
C PHE A 401 -10.84 -8.72 32.10
N PHE A 402 -11.13 -9.98 31.83
CA PHE A 402 -12.02 -10.82 32.62
C PHE A 402 -11.52 -12.27 32.64
N THR A 403 -11.63 -12.94 33.78
CA THR A 403 -11.25 -14.34 33.94
C THR A 403 -12.44 -15.29 33.89
N ASP A 404 -12.19 -16.57 33.63
CA ASP A 404 -13.17 -17.61 33.96
C ASP A 404 -13.43 -17.69 35.47
N GLY A 405 -14.43 -18.49 35.81
CA GLY A 405 -14.83 -18.74 37.18
C GLY A 405 -13.82 -19.65 37.89
N PHE A 406 -13.53 -19.34 39.14
CA PHE A 406 -12.73 -20.19 40.03
C PHE A 406 -13.38 -20.29 41.40
N GLU A 407 -13.11 -21.38 42.11
CA GLU A 407 -13.74 -21.67 43.40
C GLU A 407 -12.81 -21.31 44.56
N GLU A 408 -13.33 -20.51 45.49
CA GLU A 408 -12.74 -20.31 46.81
C GLU A 408 -13.40 -21.31 47.77
N THR A 409 -12.58 -22.12 48.44
CA THR A 409 -13.00 -22.90 49.60
C THR A 409 -12.59 -22.18 50.88
N VAL A 410 -13.54 -22.00 51.79
CA VAL A 410 -13.32 -21.45 53.13
C VAL A 410 -13.72 -22.49 54.16
N THR A 411 -12.76 -22.97 54.94
CA THR A 411 -13.02 -23.82 56.11
C THR A 411 -12.88 -23.00 57.38
N PHE A 412 -13.75 -23.22 58.35
CA PHE A 412 -13.77 -22.46 59.60
C PHE A 412 -14.40 -23.30 60.71
N ARG A 413 -14.24 -22.85 61.96
CA ARG A 413 -15.06 -23.31 63.07
C ARG A 413 -16.09 -22.25 63.42
N ARG A 414 -17.33 -22.65 63.75
CA ARG A 414 -18.41 -21.75 64.16
C ARG A 414 -19.13 -22.20 65.44
N LYS A 415 -19.70 -21.23 66.16
CA LYS A 415 -20.66 -21.45 67.26
C LYS A 415 -21.71 -20.34 67.30
N ALA A 416 -22.97 -20.65 67.60
CA ALA A 416 -24.07 -19.67 67.58
C ALA A 416 -24.16 -18.86 68.89
N SER A 417 -23.76 -19.46 70.01
CA SER A 417 -23.68 -18.84 71.32
C SER A 417 -22.36 -19.14 72.00
N ASN A 418 -22.04 -18.37 73.05
CA ASN A 418 -20.89 -18.65 73.90
C ASN A 418 -21.00 -19.98 74.64
N LYS A 419 -22.23 -20.51 74.79
CA LYS A 419 -22.53 -21.79 75.44
C LYS A 419 -22.44 -22.99 74.50
N ASP A 420 -22.42 -22.77 73.19
CA ASP A 420 -22.40 -23.85 72.21
C ASP A 420 -20.98 -24.35 71.97
N GLU A 421 -20.87 -25.62 71.64
CA GLU A 421 -19.63 -26.21 71.15
C GLU A 421 -19.28 -25.68 69.76
N TRP A 422 -17.98 -25.63 69.47
CA TRP A 422 -17.49 -25.28 68.15
C TRP A 422 -17.75 -26.42 67.17
N SER A 423 -18.43 -26.11 66.07
CA SER A 423 -18.64 -27.02 64.95
C SER A 423 -17.80 -26.60 63.74
N ASP A 424 -17.31 -27.58 63.00
CA ASP A 424 -16.59 -27.31 61.75
C ASP A 424 -17.58 -26.91 60.65
N GLY A 425 -17.15 -26.00 59.78
CA GLY A 425 -17.92 -25.51 58.66
C GLY A 425 -17.06 -25.35 57.42
N LYS A 426 -17.70 -25.50 56.26
CA LYS A 426 -17.11 -25.33 54.93
C LYS A 426 -18.05 -24.47 54.10
N SER A 427 -17.50 -23.52 53.37
CA SER A 427 -18.19 -22.75 52.35
C SER A 427 -17.37 -22.81 51.07
N ILE A 428 -18.05 -23.02 49.94
CA ILE A 428 -17.45 -22.96 48.61
C ILE A 428 -18.21 -21.88 47.86
N GLN A 429 -17.50 -21.00 47.16
CA GLN A 429 -18.07 -19.91 46.37
C GLN A 429 -17.29 -19.77 45.07
N ARG A 430 -18.01 -19.53 43.97
CA ARG A 430 -17.40 -19.25 42.67
C ARG A 430 -17.23 -17.74 42.48
N PHE A 431 -16.06 -17.34 41.98
CA PHE A 431 -15.69 -15.96 41.71
C PHE A 431 -15.12 -15.80 40.31
N HIS A 432 -15.19 -14.59 39.80
CA HIS A 432 -14.45 -14.13 38.63
C HIS A 432 -13.61 -12.92 39.04
N ILE A 433 -12.51 -12.65 38.33
CA ILE A 433 -11.74 -11.42 38.49
C ILE A 433 -11.82 -10.61 37.20
N SER A 434 -12.25 -9.37 37.32
CA SER A 434 -12.17 -8.36 36.28
C SER A 434 -11.25 -7.23 36.69
N GLY A 435 -10.82 -6.46 35.71
CA GLY A 435 -10.09 -5.24 35.96
C GLY A 435 -9.76 -4.49 34.68
N VAL A 436 -9.14 -3.34 34.89
CA VAL A 436 -8.62 -2.49 33.84
C VAL A 436 -7.09 -2.44 33.91
N PHE A 437 -6.46 -2.24 32.77
CA PHE A 437 -5.02 -2.10 32.65
C PHE A 437 -4.63 -0.95 31.72
N LYS A 438 -3.44 -0.40 31.97
CA LYS A 438 -2.81 0.60 31.10
C LYS A 438 -1.39 0.16 30.78
N ILE A 439 -1.02 0.27 29.51
CA ILE A 439 0.33 -0.03 29.03
C ILE A 439 1.13 1.26 28.96
N LYS A 440 2.32 1.28 29.56
CA LYS A 440 3.29 2.38 29.44
C LYS A 440 4.66 1.79 29.12
N GLY A 441 5.06 1.87 27.86
CA GLY A 441 6.27 1.20 27.36
C GLY A 441 6.15 -0.32 27.51
N ASP A 442 7.00 -0.89 28.36
CA ASP A 442 7.03 -2.31 28.67
C ASP A 442 6.26 -2.67 29.95
N ASP A 443 5.71 -1.67 30.66
CA ASP A 443 5.00 -1.86 31.92
C ASP A 443 3.49 -1.92 31.73
N VAL A 444 2.84 -2.71 32.60
CA VAL A 444 1.38 -2.88 32.65
C VAL A 444 0.94 -2.51 34.06
N ASN A 445 0.20 -1.42 34.18
CA ASN A 445 -0.46 -1.04 35.43
C ASN A 445 -1.85 -1.66 35.43
N ILE A 446 -2.20 -2.42 36.47
CA ILE A 446 -3.45 -3.17 36.58
C ILE A 446 -4.22 -2.67 37.80
N LYS A 447 -5.49 -2.40 37.62
CA LYS A 447 -6.46 -2.11 38.69
C LYS A 447 -7.56 -3.16 38.63
N PHE A 448 -7.65 -3.96 39.69
CA PHE A 448 -8.73 -4.92 39.86
C PHE A 448 -10.02 -4.20 40.22
N GLU A 449 -11.13 -4.69 39.69
CA GLU A 449 -12.46 -4.32 40.12
C GLU A 449 -12.85 -5.20 41.32
N ASN A 450 -13.56 -4.62 42.29
CA ASN A 450 -14.07 -5.40 43.41
C ASN A 450 -15.30 -6.17 42.91
N ASN A 451 -15.14 -7.47 42.69
CA ASN A 451 -16.23 -8.32 42.25
C ASN A 451 -17.01 -8.82 43.45
N THR A 452 -18.21 -8.25 43.63
CA THR A 452 -19.22 -8.72 44.58
C THR A 452 -20.20 -9.71 43.95
N TYR A 453 -19.99 -10.15 42.70
CA TYR A 453 -20.85 -11.15 42.07
C TYR A 453 -20.57 -12.52 42.70
N GLN A 454 -21.52 -12.98 43.51
CA GLN A 454 -21.57 -14.32 44.09
C GLN A 454 -22.60 -15.12 43.29
N GLU A 455 -22.16 -16.16 42.58
CA GLU A 455 -23.08 -17.22 42.14
C GLU A 455 -23.35 -18.10 43.36
N GLN A 456 -24.57 -18.02 43.90
CA GLN A 456 -25.06 -18.98 44.89
C GLN A 456 -25.70 -20.14 44.11
N ASP A 457 -24.98 -21.24 43.98
CA ASP A 457 -25.60 -22.52 43.64
C ASP A 457 -26.37 -23.02 44.87
N TYR A 458 -27.68 -23.24 44.71
CA TYR A 458 -28.59 -23.75 45.74
C TYR A 458 -28.52 -25.27 45.89
#